data_AF-A0A5C5V4J3-F1
#
_entry.id   AF-A0A5C5V4J3-F1
#
_cell.length_a   1.000
_cell.length_b   1.000
_cell.length_c   1.000
_cell.angle_alpha   90.00
_cell.angle_beta   90.00
_cell.angle_gamma   90.00
#
_symmetry.space_group_name_H-M   'P 1'
#
loop_
_entity.id
_entity.type
_entity.pdbx_description
1 polymer ?
#
loop_
_entity_poly.entity_id
_entity_poly.type
_entity_poly.pdbx_seq_one_letter_code
_entity_poly.pdbx_strand_id
1 'polypeptide(L)'
;MQTYDCSCGNKLFFNNTHCSACSRTVGWCDACAAVTSISPSGECDAPGCSQTLQPCANRAAYQVCNCLVPADGDQPLCLSCQTTTDVPDPNDPTQLTQWRVLEAGKRRLLYELAQVGVSREQLTADPPLSFRFLADTPGKHIITGHADGVITINLEEADPVVRAKGRQQFGEPHRTVIGHFRHEVGHFLWMRLVENDRPDACIKLFGDHRDPPYGEAMDRYYAEGPPADWQARFISQYASSHPWEDFAETMGFYLDMRAVLDTLEHQVTPLSVRRGADLDELLAGYLKAGIALNEINRTMGLTDLVPEVVSPPVVEKLRFVHGLFPSEAVLLATG
;
A
#
# COMPACT_ATOMS: atom_id res chain seq x y z
N MET A 1 -1.11 -8.98 7.18
CA MET A 1 -1.92 -9.56 6.11
C MET A 1 -2.44 -10.91 6.55
N GLN A 2 -3.76 -11.01 6.64
CA GLN A 2 -4.50 -12.22 6.95
C GLN A 2 -4.16 -13.40 6.02
N THR A 3 -4.17 -14.60 6.58
CA THR A 3 -4.14 -15.87 5.82
C THR A 3 -5.52 -16.51 5.80
N TYR A 4 -5.79 -17.31 4.77
CA TYR A 4 -7.06 -17.97 4.55
C TYR A 4 -6.84 -19.48 4.43
N ASP A 5 -7.92 -20.25 4.30
CA ASP A 5 -7.84 -21.69 4.12
C ASP A 5 -8.52 -22.10 2.81
N CYS A 6 -7.87 -23.00 2.08
CA CYS A 6 -8.46 -23.65 0.93
C CYS A 6 -9.52 -24.65 1.37
N SER A 7 -10.44 -25.03 0.48
CA SER A 7 -11.39 -26.13 0.74
C SER A 7 -10.75 -27.47 1.11
N CYS A 8 -9.47 -27.69 0.77
CA CYS A 8 -8.72 -28.89 1.18
C CYS A 8 -8.05 -28.76 2.56
N GLY A 9 -8.20 -27.62 3.24
CA GLY A 9 -7.57 -27.30 4.53
C GLY A 9 -6.15 -26.73 4.45
N ASN A 10 -5.57 -26.58 3.25
CA ASN A 10 -4.25 -25.96 3.10
C ASN A 10 -4.33 -24.43 3.25
N LYS A 11 -3.34 -23.85 3.93
CA LYS A 11 -3.24 -22.40 4.11
C LYS A 11 -3.03 -21.67 2.78
N LEU A 12 -3.74 -20.57 2.60
CA LEU A 12 -3.67 -19.65 1.47
C LEU A 12 -3.15 -18.28 1.94
N PHE A 13 -2.27 -17.71 1.14
CA PHE A 13 -1.70 -16.38 1.31
C PHE A 13 -2.31 -15.41 0.29
N PHE A 14 -2.27 -14.13 0.62
CA PHE A 14 -2.92 -13.06 -0.14
C PHE A 14 -2.67 -13.09 -1.66
N ASN A 15 -1.45 -13.46 -2.10
CA ASN A 15 -1.05 -13.48 -3.50
C ASN A 15 -1.22 -14.84 -4.20
N ASN A 16 -1.73 -15.88 -3.52
CA ASN A 16 -1.88 -17.18 -4.16
C ASN A 16 -2.88 -17.11 -5.33
N THR A 17 -2.56 -17.87 -6.38
CA THR A 17 -3.40 -18.09 -7.56
C THR A 17 -3.79 -19.57 -7.70
N HIS A 18 -3.06 -20.47 -7.05
CA HIS A 18 -3.39 -21.88 -6.91
C HIS A 18 -3.06 -22.36 -5.49
N CYS A 19 -3.76 -23.39 -5.04
CA CYS A 19 -3.40 -24.10 -3.81
C CYS A 19 -2.20 -25.01 -4.06
N SER A 20 -1.17 -24.95 -3.21
CA SER A 20 0.01 -25.82 -3.34
C SER A 20 -0.26 -27.30 -3.03
N ALA A 21 -1.35 -27.62 -2.33
CA ALA A 21 -1.69 -28.98 -1.92
C ALA A 21 -2.66 -29.68 -2.89
N CYS A 22 -3.72 -29.00 -3.34
CA CYS A 22 -4.76 -29.61 -4.19
C CYS A 22 -4.82 -29.02 -5.61
N SER A 23 -3.94 -28.07 -5.95
CA SER A 23 -3.87 -27.40 -7.25
C SER A 23 -5.12 -26.67 -7.72
N ARG A 24 -6.15 -26.54 -6.87
CA ARG A 24 -7.34 -25.72 -7.18
C ARG A 24 -6.94 -24.29 -7.46
N THR A 25 -7.63 -23.67 -8.41
CA THR A 25 -7.59 -22.23 -8.62
C THR A 25 -8.03 -21.53 -7.34
N VAL A 26 -7.23 -20.57 -6.88
CA VAL A 26 -7.59 -19.70 -5.76
C VAL A 26 -7.46 -18.24 -6.16
N GLY A 27 -8.11 -17.35 -5.42
CA GLY A 27 -7.98 -15.92 -5.63
C GLY A 27 -8.83 -15.10 -4.67
N TRP A 28 -8.64 -13.79 -4.71
CA TRP A 28 -9.41 -12.85 -3.91
C TRP A 28 -10.86 -12.76 -4.39
N CYS A 29 -11.83 -13.03 -3.52
CA CYS A 29 -13.26 -12.85 -3.78
C CYS A 29 -13.74 -11.61 -3.01
N ASP A 30 -14.21 -10.59 -3.73
CA ASP A 30 -14.69 -9.34 -3.12
C ASP A 30 -15.90 -9.58 -2.20
N ALA A 31 -16.85 -10.45 -2.59
CA ALA A 31 -18.02 -10.77 -1.77
C ALA A 31 -17.67 -11.45 -0.43
N CYS A 32 -16.53 -12.16 -0.37
CA CYS A 32 -16.08 -12.81 0.85
C CYS A 32 -15.05 -11.98 1.63
N ALA A 33 -14.51 -10.91 1.04
CA ALA A 33 -13.32 -10.20 1.50
C ALA A 33 -12.17 -11.16 1.88
N ALA A 34 -11.95 -12.20 1.05
CA ALA A 34 -11.04 -13.30 1.37
C ALA A 34 -10.39 -13.93 0.14
N VAL A 35 -9.23 -14.57 0.33
CA VAL A 35 -8.68 -15.49 -0.66
C VAL A 35 -9.35 -16.85 -0.49
N THR A 36 -10.00 -17.32 -1.55
CA THR A 36 -10.78 -18.56 -1.56
C THR A 36 -10.38 -19.44 -2.74
N SER A 37 -10.58 -20.75 -2.62
CA SER A 37 -10.60 -21.64 -3.77
C SER A 37 -11.95 -21.57 -4.50
N ILE A 38 -11.94 -21.96 -5.77
CA ILE A 38 -13.14 -22.18 -6.57
C ILE A 38 -13.21 -23.64 -7.02
N SER A 39 -14.42 -24.17 -7.14
CA SER A 39 -14.69 -25.49 -7.70
C SER A 39 -14.39 -25.52 -9.21
N PRO A 40 -14.34 -26.70 -9.84
CA PRO A 40 -14.25 -26.80 -11.31
C PRO A 40 -15.42 -26.14 -12.06
N SER A 41 -16.60 -26.00 -11.43
CA SER A 41 -17.75 -25.25 -11.99
C SER A 41 -17.65 -23.74 -11.76
N GLY A 42 -16.61 -23.26 -11.07
CA GLY A 42 -16.41 -21.85 -10.74
C GLY A 42 -17.06 -21.42 -9.42
N GLU A 43 -17.77 -22.31 -8.72
CA GLU A 43 -18.41 -21.99 -7.44
C GLU A 43 -17.36 -21.64 -6.39
N CYS A 44 -17.58 -20.54 -5.66
CA CYS A 44 -16.76 -20.14 -4.54
C CYS A 44 -16.84 -21.18 -3.41
N ASP A 45 -15.70 -21.73 -2.98
CA ASP A 45 -15.67 -22.72 -1.89
C ASP A 45 -15.78 -22.05 -0.49
N ALA A 46 -15.81 -20.72 -0.40
CA ALA A 46 -15.90 -20.02 0.88
C ALA A 46 -17.26 -20.29 1.56
N PRO A 47 -17.30 -20.64 2.87
CA PRO A 47 -18.55 -20.94 3.56
C PRO A 47 -19.58 -19.82 3.44
N GLY A 48 -20.78 -20.15 2.97
CA GLY A 48 -21.90 -19.20 2.81
C GLY A 48 -21.82 -18.33 1.54
N CYS A 49 -20.78 -18.47 0.72
CA CYS A 49 -20.73 -17.80 -0.57
C CYS A 49 -21.52 -18.59 -1.61
N SER A 50 -22.38 -17.90 -2.37
CA SER A 50 -23.15 -18.48 -3.48
C SER A 50 -22.72 -17.94 -4.85
N GLN A 51 -21.53 -17.35 -4.93
CA GLN A 51 -21.00 -16.74 -6.15
C GLN A 51 -20.40 -17.81 -7.06
N THR A 52 -20.74 -17.75 -8.34
CA THR A 52 -19.96 -18.41 -9.40
C THR A 52 -18.94 -17.41 -9.91
N LEU A 53 -17.66 -17.75 -9.80
CA LEU A 53 -16.54 -16.86 -10.01
C LEU A 53 -15.63 -17.37 -11.12
N GLN A 54 -14.94 -16.44 -11.75
CA GLN A 54 -13.88 -16.70 -12.71
C GLN A 54 -12.68 -15.78 -12.44
N PRO A 55 -11.46 -16.15 -12.91
CA PRO A 55 -10.32 -15.24 -12.88
C PRO A 55 -10.62 -13.91 -13.56
N CYS A 56 -10.21 -12.79 -12.94
CA CYS A 56 -10.20 -11.47 -13.58
C CYS A 56 -9.53 -11.52 -14.97
N ALA A 57 -10.02 -10.77 -15.95
CA ALA A 57 -9.50 -10.82 -17.32
C ALA A 57 -8.00 -10.51 -17.41
N ASN A 58 -7.49 -9.54 -16.63
CA ASN A 58 -6.05 -9.26 -16.56
C ASN A 58 -5.25 -10.43 -15.97
N ARG A 59 -5.84 -11.21 -15.08
CA ARG A 59 -5.24 -12.47 -14.60
C ARG A 59 -5.22 -13.52 -15.71
N ALA A 60 -6.34 -13.72 -16.38
CA ALA A 60 -6.49 -14.72 -17.42
C ALA A 60 -5.55 -14.46 -18.62
N ALA A 61 -5.43 -13.20 -19.04
CA ALA A 61 -4.61 -12.80 -20.18
C ALA A 61 -3.12 -12.64 -19.84
N TYR A 62 -2.80 -12.04 -18.69
CA TYR A 62 -1.45 -11.53 -18.42
C TYR A 62 -0.81 -12.05 -17.12
N GLN A 63 -1.59 -12.74 -16.28
CA GLN A 63 -1.15 -13.24 -14.98
C GLN A 63 -0.64 -12.13 -14.02
N VAL A 64 -1.21 -10.92 -14.12
CA VAL A 64 -0.84 -9.76 -13.28
C VAL A 64 -1.72 -9.58 -12.03
N CYS A 65 -2.82 -10.33 -11.97
CA CYS A 65 -3.84 -10.23 -10.94
C CYS A 65 -4.09 -11.60 -10.30
N ASN A 66 -4.57 -11.60 -9.05
CA ASN A 66 -5.03 -12.82 -8.37
C ASN A 66 -6.52 -12.76 -7.95
N CYS A 67 -7.24 -11.70 -8.29
CA CYS A 67 -8.66 -11.57 -7.98
C CYS A 67 -9.54 -12.48 -8.85
N LEU A 68 -10.71 -12.76 -8.31
CA LEU A 68 -11.83 -13.43 -8.94
C LEU A 68 -12.96 -12.41 -9.14
N VAL A 69 -13.76 -12.60 -10.20
CA VAL A 69 -14.91 -11.77 -10.54
C VAL A 69 -16.13 -12.66 -10.79
N PRO A 70 -17.37 -12.17 -10.62
CA PRO A 70 -18.58 -12.92 -10.98
C PRO A 70 -18.52 -13.42 -12.43
N ALA A 71 -18.89 -14.68 -12.65
CA ALA A 71 -18.84 -15.32 -13.96
C ALA A 71 -19.91 -14.79 -14.92
N ASP A 72 -21.04 -14.33 -14.37
CA ASP A 72 -22.21 -13.78 -15.05
C ASP A 72 -22.25 -12.24 -15.05
N GLY A 73 -21.23 -11.58 -14.50
CA GLY A 73 -21.16 -10.12 -14.43
C GLY A 73 -20.68 -9.46 -15.73
N ASP A 74 -21.16 -8.25 -15.99
CA ASP A 74 -20.74 -7.43 -17.14
C ASP A 74 -19.31 -6.86 -17.00
N GLN A 75 -18.68 -7.01 -15.83
CA GLN A 75 -17.37 -6.42 -15.51
C GLN A 75 -16.29 -7.51 -15.47
N PRO A 76 -15.49 -7.67 -16.55
CA PRO A 76 -14.46 -8.70 -16.62
C PRO A 76 -13.21 -8.38 -15.78
N LEU A 77 -13.06 -7.13 -15.34
CA LEU A 77 -11.95 -6.67 -14.50
C LEU A 77 -12.39 -6.56 -13.03
N CYS A 78 -11.54 -7.00 -12.10
CA CYS A 78 -11.77 -6.77 -10.67
C CYS A 78 -11.58 -5.30 -10.30
N LEU A 79 -12.07 -4.89 -9.13
CA LEU A 79 -11.98 -3.51 -8.64
C LEU A 79 -10.55 -2.95 -8.69
N SER A 80 -9.57 -3.73 -8.26
CA SER A 80 -8.16 -3.33 -8.37
C SER A 80 -7.74 -3.07 -9.81
N CYS A 81 -8.07 -3.96 -10.76
CA CYS A 81 -7.65 -3.76 -12.15
C CYS A 81 -8.39 -2.61 -12.83
N GLN A 82 -9.63 -2.31 -12.42
CA GLN A 82 -10.39 -1.17 -12.94
C GLN A 82 -9.77 0.18 -12.59
N THR A 83 -9.00 0.28 -11.49
CA THR A 83 -8.32 1.52 -11.12
C THR A 83 -7.06 1.79 -11.94
N THR A 84 -6.54 0.83 -12.72
CA THR A 84 -5.42 1.10 -13.65
C THR A 84 -5.95 1.61 -14.98
N THR A 85 -5.78 2.90 -15.27
CA THR A 85 -6.26 3.52 -16.52
C THR A 85 -5.24 3.38 -17.66
N ASP A 86 -3.96 3.29 -17.31
CA ASP A 86 -2.87 3.12 -18.28
C ASP A 86 -2.04 1.92 -17.86
N VAL A 87 -2.04 0.89 -18.70
CA VAL A 87 -1.25 -0.34 -18.55
C VAL A 87 -0.06 -0.31 -19.50
N PRO A 88 1.06 -0.94 -19.16
CA PRO A 88 2.23 -0.99 -20.03
C PRO A 88 2.05 -1.99 -21.18
N ASP A 89 2.99 -2.07 -22.12
CA ASP A 89 2.87 -3.01 -23.25
C ASP A 89 2.94 -4.47 -22.77
N PRO A 90 1.84 -5.25 -22.85
CA PRO A 90 1.84 -6.63 -22.37
C PRO A 90 2.64 -7.58 -23.26
N ASN A 91 3.07 -7.15 -24.46
CA ASN A 91 3.89 -7.95 -25.36
C ASN A 91 5.40 -7.81 -25.07
N ASP A 92 5.80 -6.79 -24.30
CA ASP A 92 7.16 -6.67 -23.80
C ASP A 92 7.29 -7.50 -22.50
N PRO A 93 8.09 -8.58 -22.49
CA PRO A 93 8.21 -9.45 -21.31
C PRO A 93 8.74 -8.73 -20.05
N THR A 94 9.55 -7.69 -20.23
CA THR A 94 10.11 -6.90 -19.13
C THR A 94 9.02 -6.05 -18.51
N GLN A 95 8.30 -5.30 -19.34
CA GLN A 95 7.18 -4.47 -18.89
C GLN A 95 6.06 -5.30 -18.28
N LEU A 96 5.75 -6.46 -18.85
CA LEU A 96 4.79 -7.40 -18.28
C LEU A 96 5.23 -7.88 -16.89
N THR A 97 6.52 -8.17 -16.68
CA THR A 97 7.04 -8.55 -15.36
C THR A 97 6.95 -7.41 -14.36
N GLN A 98 7.31 -6.19 -14.77
CA GLN A 98 7.18 -4.98 -13.95
C GLN A 98 5.72 -4.72 -13.58
N TRP A 99 4.79 -4.88 -14.54
CA TRP A 99 3.35 -4.75 -14.31
C TRP A 99 2.85 -5.72 -13.23
N ARG A 100 3.29 -6.99 -13.26
CA ARG A 100 2.93 -7.98 -12.21
C ARG A 100 3.34 -7.50 -10.83
N VAL A 101 4.53 -6.92 -10.70
CA VAL A 101 5.06 -6.41 -9.42
C VAL A 101 4.23 -5.21 -8.95
N LEU A 102 3.95 -4.25 -9.83
CA LEU A 102 3.15 -3.06 -9.50
C LEU A 102 1.72 -3.43 -9.09
N GLU A 103 1.05 -4.29 -9.87
CA GLU A 103 -0.31 -4.75 -9.54
C GLU A 103 -0.35 -5.53 -8.22
N ALA A 104 0.68 -6.32 -7.90
CA ALA A 104 0.77 -7.00 -6.61
C ALA A 104 0.95 -6.01 -5.44
N GLY A 105 1.77 -4.96 -5.61
CA GLY A 105 1.91 -3.89 -4.62
C GLY A 105 0.60 -3.12 -4.42
N LYS A 106 -0.04 -2.71 -5.51
CA LYS A 106 -1.32 -1.99 -5.49
C LYS A 106 -2.43 -2.78 -4.80
N ARG A 107 -2.58 -4.08 -5.08
CA ARG A 107 -3.61 -4.90 -4.39
C ARG A 107 -3.40 -4.96 -2.89
N ARG A 108 -2.16 -5.01 -2.43
CA ARG A 108 -1.84 -4.93 -0.99
C ARG A 108 -2.22 -3.57 -0.43
N LEU A 109 -1.91 -2.49 -1.13
CA LEU A 109 -2.34 -1.15 -0.73
C LEU A 109 -3.87 -1.07 -0.61
N LEU A 110 -4.63 -1.51 -1.63
CA LEU A 110 -6.09 -1.43 -1.59
C LEU A 110 -6.69 -2.26 -0.45
N TYR A 111 -6.08 -3.41 -0.12
CA TYR A 111 -6.43 -4.16 1.09
C TYR A 111 -6.15 -3.34 2.36
N GLU A 112 -4.97 -2.73 2.48
CA GLU A 112 -4.59 -1.89 3.63
C GLU A 112 -5.54 -0.70 3.82
N LEU A 113 -5.93 -0.02 2.74
CA LEU A 113 -6.91 1.06 2.76
C LEU A 113 -8.26 0.59 3.32
N ALA A 114 -8.74 -0.57 2.89
CA ALA A 114 -9.96 -1.16 3.43
C ALA A 114 -9.83 -1.52 4.92
N GLN A 115 -8.67 -2.06 5.34
CA GLN A 115 -8.40 -2.40 6.75
C GLN A 115 -8.39 -1.17 7.68
N VAL A 116 -8.00 0.01 7.17
CA VAL A 116 -8.06 1.27 7.93
C VAL A 116 -9.39 2.01 7.74
N GLY A 117 -10.34 1.45 7.00
CA GLY A 117 -11.70 1.98 6.88
C GLY A 117 -11.88 3.03 5.79
N VAL A 118 -10.99 3.10 4.80
CA VAL A 118 -11.26 3.87 3.58
C VAL A 118 -12.33 3.13 2.78
N SER A 119 -13.49 3.77 2.67
CA SER A 119 -14.65 3.23 1.97
C SER A 119 -14.44 3.21 0.46
N ARG A 120 -15.18 2.33 -0.23
CA ARG A 120 -15.16 2.29 -1.70
C ARG A 120 -15.63 3.61 -2.28
N GLU A 121 -16.62 4.24 -1.66
CA GLU A 121 -17.16 5.54 -2.03
C GLU A 121 -16.08 6.62 -2.01
N GLN A 122 -15.21 6.64 -0.99
CA GLN A 122 -14.07 7.55 -0.93
C GLN A 122 -13.04 7.29 -2.04
N LEU A 123 -12.85 6.04 -2.46
CA LEU A 123 -11.94 5.74 -3.57
C LEU A 123 -12.54 6.09 -4.94
N THR A 124 -13.86 6.05 -5.10
CA THR A 124 -14.52 6.23 -6.40
C THR A 124 -15.17 7.59 -6.62
N ALA A 125 -15.37 8.40 -5.57
CA ALA A 125 -15.91 9.74 -5.73
C ALA A 125 -14.93 10.66 -6.48
N ASP A 126 -15.46 11.62 -7.25
CA ASP A 126 -14.71 12.50 -8.14
C ASP A 126 -13.78 13.48 -7.38
N PRO A 127 -12.49 13.60 -7.75
CA PRO A 127 -11.76 12.74 -8.68
C PRO A 127 -11.44 11.36 -8.07
N PRO A 128 -11.67 10.24 -8.79
CA PRO A 128 -11.45 8.90 -8.26
C PRO A 128 -9.95 8.58 -8.12
N LEU A 129 -9.62 7.66 -7.22
CA LEU A 129 -8.28 7.07 -7.16
C LEU A 129 -8.03 6.22 -8.40
N SER A 130 -7.04 6.61 -9.20
CA SER A 130 -6.61 5.88 -10.39
C SER A 130 -5.10 5.74 -10.45
N PHE A 131 -4.63 4.78 -11.24
CA PHE A 131 -3.24 4.42 -11.38
C PHE A 131 -2.82 4.40 -12.84
N ARG A 132 -1.63 4.93 -13.12
CA ARG A 132 -0.99 4.89 -14.44
C ARG A 132 0.36 4.22 -14.30
N PHE A 133 0.56 3.11 -15.00
CA PHE A 133 1.83 2.39 -15.03
C PHE A 133 2.49 2.61 -16.37
N LEU A 134 3.50 3.49 -16.40
CA LEU A 134 4.08 3.99 -17.64
C LEU A 134 5.57 3.65 -17.71
N ALA A 135 6.02 3.27 -18.90
CA ALA A 135 7.43 3.12 -19.20
C ALA A 135 8.03 4.43 -19.70
N ASP A 136 9.32 4.62 -19.45
CA ASP A 136 10.10 5.64 -20.15
C ASP A 136 10.11 5.42 -21.66
N THR A 137 10.17 6.51 -22.41
CA THR A 137 10.34 6.48 -23.86
C THR A 137 11.54 7.34 -24.26
N PRO A 138 12.16 7.14 -25.43
CA PRO A 138 13.23 8.01 -25.90
C PRO A 138 12.83 9.50 -25.84
N GLY A 139 13.52 10.27 -25.00
CA GLY A 139 13.26 11.71 -24.82
C GLY A 139 12.17 12.07 -23.80
N LYS A 140 11.57 11.10 -23.10
CA LYS A 140 10.59 11.35 -22.04
C LYS A 140 10.78 10.38 -20.88
N HIS A 141 11.20 10.94 -19.74
CA HIS A 141 11.23 10.26 -18.46
C HIS A 141 9.87 10.41 -17.76
N ILE A 142 9.35 9.32 -17.22
CA ILE A 142 8.12 9.30 -16.42
C ILE A 142 8.48 9.60 -14.98
N ILE A 143 7.86 10.64 -14.44
CA ILE A 143 7.97 11.01 -13.03
C ILE A 143 6.89 10.22 -12.26
N THR A 144 7.32 9.50 -11.23
CA THR A 144 6.41 8.91 -10.24
C THR A 144 5.85 10.03 -9.36
N GLY A 145 4.54 10.01 -9.12
CA GLY A 145 3.88 11.06 -8.36
C GLY A 145 2.35 10.96 -8.37
N HIS A 146 1.71 11.81 -7.58
CA HIS A 146 0.27 11.98 -7.52
C HIS A 146 -0.16 13.34 -8.08
N ALA A 147 -1.23 13.35 -8.88
CA ALA A 147 -1.91 14.58 -9.31
C ALA A 147 -3.41 14.31 -9.51
N ASP A 148 -4.27 15.11 -8.88
CA ASP A 148 -5.73 15.12 -9.07
C ASP A 148 -6.39 13.72 -9.04
N GLY A 149 -6.01 12.88 -8.06
CA GLY A 149 -6.54 11.52 -7.92
C GLY A 149 -5.78 10.45 -8.72
N VAL A 150 -4.81 10.84 -9.54
CA VAL A 150 -4.05 9.95 -10.40
C VAL A 150 -2.67 9.70 -9.81
N ILE A 151 -2.39 8.45 -9.43
CA ILE A 151 -1.05 8.00 -9.04
C ILE A 151 -0.34 7.43 -10.27
N THR A 152 0.70 8.12 -10.73
CA THR A 152 1.57 7.65 -11.81
C THR A 152 2.78 6.96 -11.21
N ILE A 153 3.08 5.73 -11.64
CA ILE A 153 4.29 5.00 -11.27
C ILE A 153 5.08 4.68 -12.53
N ASN A 154 6.36 5.04 -12.54
CA ASN A 154 7.30 4.57 -13.56
C ASN A 154 7.54 3.06 -13.40
N LEU A 155 7.45 2.29 -14.49
CA LEU A 155 7.73 0.85 -14.46
C LEU A 155 9.12 0.50 -13.93
N GLU A 156 10.11 1.38 -14.09
CA GLU A 156 11.45 1.17 -13.53
C GLU A 156 11.43 0.99 -12.01
N GLU A 157 10.43 1.53 -11.30
CA GLU A 157 10.26 1.30 -9.86
C GLU A 157 9.99 -0.18 -9.53
N ALA A 158 9.52 -0.97 -10.49
CA ALA A 158 9.37 -2.41 -10.33
C ALA A 158 10.67 -3.19 -10.59
N ASP A 159 11.73 -2.57 -11.13
CA ASP A 159 13.03 -3.20 -11.31
C ASP A 159 13.83 -3.23 -9.98
N PRO A 160 14.19 -4.42 -9.44
CA PRO A 160 14.96 -4.53 -8.21
C PRO A 160 16.36 -3.90 -8.30
N VAL A 161 16.99 -3.86 -9.47
CA VAL A 161 18.30 -3.22 -9.68
C VAL A 161 18.17 -1.71 -9.59
N VAL A 162 17.15 -1.13 -10.25
CA VAL A 162 16.86 0.31 -10.15
C VAL A 162 16.57 0.68 -8.70
N ARG A 163 15.71 -0.08 -8.01
CA ARG A 163 15.43 0.18 -6.59
C ARG A 163 16.67 0.07 -5.69
N ALA A 164 17.53 -0.91 -5.92
CA ALA A 164 18.76 -1.07 -5.14
C ALA A 164 19.74 0.09 -5.35
N LYS A 165 19.86 0.60 -6.59
CA LYS A 165 20.66 1.80 -6.91
C LYS A 165 20.06 3.04 -6.27
N GLY A 166 18.76 3.28 -6.45
CA GLY A 166 18.05 4.41 -5.86
C GLY A 166 18.19 4.44 -4.34
N ARG A 167 18.00 3.29 -3.67
CA ARG A 167 18.20 3.15 -2.23
C ARG A 167 19.58 3.66 -1.77
N GLN A 168 20.64 3.28 -2.48
CA GLN A 168 22.01 3.73 -2.16
C GLN A 168 22.22 5.21 -2.46
N GLN A 169 21.71 5.68 -3.61
CA GLN A 169 21.86 7.07 -4.05
C GLN A 169 21.17 8.06 -3.12
N PHE A 170 19.98 7.72 -2.64
CA PHE A 170 19.16 8.57 -1.78
C PHE A 170 19.32 8.28 -0.29
N GLY A 171 20.20 7.34 0.08
CA GLY A 171 20.43 6.98 1.49
C GLY A 171 19.19 6.43 2.19
N GLU A 172 18.29 5.81 1.43
CA GLU A 172 17.06 5.22 1.95
C GLU A 172 17.38 3.88 2.62
N PRO A 173 16.77 3.55 3.77
CA PRO A 173 16.94 2.24 4.38
C PRO A 173 16.34 1.13 3.49
N HIS A 174 15.16 1.39 2.93
CA HIS A 174 14.41 0.49 2.07
C HIS A 174 13.75 1.28 0.94
N ARG A 175 13.84 0.76 -0.28
CA ARG A 175 13.07 1.25 -1.43
C ARG A 175 12.20 0.12 -1.97
N THR A 176 10.89 0.24 -1.82
CA THR A 176 9.94 -0.81 -2.21
C THR A 176 8.78 -0.21 -3.00
N VAL A 177 8.23 -1.01 -3.91
CA VAL A 177 7.06 -0.63 -4.72
C VAL A 177 5.86 -0.27 -3.84
N ILE A 178 5.60 -1.04 -2.79
CA ILE A 178 4.50 -0.76 -1.88
C ILE A 178 4.75 0.52 -1.04
N GLY A 179 6.01 0.81 -0.71
CA GLY A 179 6.40 2.08 -0.09
C GLY A 179 6.02 3.28 -0.94
N HIS A 180 6.37 3.28 -2.24
CA HIS A 180 5.95 4.35 -3.15
C HIS A 180 4.43 4.45 -3.25
N PHE A 181 3.71 3.33 -3.37
CA PHE A 181 2.25 3.38 -3.38
C PHE A 181 1.66 4.00 -2.12
N ARG A 182 2.22 3.70 -0.94
CA ARG A 182 1.79 4.27 0.34
C ARG A 182 2.11 5.76 0.48
N HIS A 183 3.22 6.20 -0.09
CA HIS A 183 3.57 7.61 -0.19
C HIS A 183 2.57 8.35 -1.09
N GLU A 184 2.39 7.87 -2.33
CA GLU A 184 1.53 8.54 -3.32
C GLU A 184 0.06 8.54 -2.92
N VAL A 185 -0.43 7.45 -2.32
CA VAL A 185 -1.79 7.45 -1.77
C VAL A 185 -1.92 8.37 -0.56
N GLY A 186 -0.81 8.71 0.11
CA GLY A 186 -0.77 9.73 1.14
C GLY A 186 -1.24 11.08 0.60
N HIS A 187 -0.75 11.50 -0.57
CA HIS A 187 -1.25 12.72 -1.22
C HIS A 187 -2.72 12.62 -1.62
N PHE A 188 -3.16 11.46 -2.13
CA PHE A 188 -4.58 11.23 -2.42
C PHE A 188 -5.46 11.36 -1.17
N LEU A 189 -5.04 10.76 -0.06
CA LEU A 189 -5.77 10.80 1.21
C LEU A 189 -5.72 12.19 1.85
N TRP A 190 -4.65 12.96 1.65
CA TRP A 190 -4.61 14.37 2.03
C TRP A 190 -5.71 15.17 1.32
N MET A 191 -5.79 15.05 -0.01
CA MET A 191 -6.82 15.70 -0.83
C MET A 191 -8.23 15.26 -0.37
N ARG A 192 -8.39 13.96 -0.09
CA ARG A 192 -9.70 13.38 0.26
C ARG A 192 -10.17 13.66 1.69
N LEU A 193 -9.27 13.72 2.67
CA LEU A 193 -9.61 13.69 4.10
C LEU A 193 -9.14 14.93 4.87
N VAL A 194 -8.29 15.76 4.27
CA VAL A 194 -7.63 16.88 4.97
C VAL A 194 -7.94 18.21 4.31
N GLU A 195 -7.76 18.32 3.00
CA GLU A 195 -7.76 19.60 2.26
C GLU A 195 -8.96 20.50 2.60
N ASN A 196 -10.17 19.95 2.58
CA ASN A 196 -11.40 20.71 2.80
C ASN A 196 -11.96 20.61 4.23
N ASP A 197 -11.52 19.63 5.03
CA ASP A 197 -12.12 19.33 6.33
C ASP A 197 -11.26 19.75 7.53
N ARG A 198 -9.94 19.57 7.44
CA ARG A 198 -9.01 19.80 8.57
C ARG A 198 -7.69 20.49 8.18
N PRO A 199 -7.66 21.48 7.27
CA PRO A 199 -6.42 22.08 6.78
C PRO A 199 -5.62 22.74 7.91
N ASP A 200 -6.26 23.51 8.79
CA ASP A 200 -5.56 24.23 9.87
C ASP A 200 -4.87 23.29 10.87
N ALA A 201 -5.50 22.16 11.18
CA ALA A 201 -4.92 21.15 12.07
C ALA A 201 -3.71 20.47 11.43
N CYS A 202 -3.77 20.20 10.12
CA CYS A 202 -2.62 19.70 9.36
C CYS A 202 -1.50 20.73 9.31
N ILE A 203 -1.79 21.99 8.99
CA ILE A 203 -0.80 23.07 8.91
C ILE A 203 -0.07 23.26 10.24
N LYS A 204 -0.79 23.18 11.37
CA LYS A 204 -0.19 23.28 12.70
C LYS A 204 0.86 22.19 12.98
N LEU A 205 0.71 21.00 12.41
CA LEU A 205 1.56 19.84 12.69
C LEU A 205 2.68 19.65 11.66
N PHE A 206 2.37 19.86 10.38
CA PHE A 206 3.27 19.58 9.25
C PHE A 206 3.86 20.86 8.63
N GLY A 207 3.21 22.00 8.81
CA GLY A 207 3.52 23.25 8.11
C GLY A 207 2.56 23.56 6.97
N ASP A 208 2.63 24.78 6.43
CA ASP A 208 1.81 25.17 5.27
C ASP A 208 2.38 24.56 3.99
N HIS A 209 1.62 23.69 3.33
CA HIS A 209 2.01 23.06 2.07
C HIS A 209 2.20 24.04 0.89
N ARG A 210 1.91 25.33 1.09
CA ARG A 210 2.14 26.40 0.10
C ARG A 210 3.41 27.21 0.37
N ASP A 211 4.03 27.04 1.55
CA ASP A 211 5.19 27.82 1.97
C ASP A 211 6.28 26.93 2.60
N PRO A 212 7.46 26.80 1.96
CA PRO A 212 7.82 27.39 0.65
C PRO A 212 7.10 26.72 -0.53
N PRO A 213 7.07 27.35 -1.73
CA PRO A 213 6.55 26.71 -2.93
C PRO A 213 7.25 25.37 -3.19
N TYR A 214 6.49 24.34 -3.55
CA TYR A 214 6.98 22.97 -3.68
C TYR A 214 8.29 22.86 -4.48
N GLY A 215 8.35 23.46 -5.67
CA GLY A 215 9.56 23.42 -6.51
C GLY A 215 10.80 23.99 -5.82
N GLU A 216 10.67 25.12 -5.12
CA GLU A 216 11.77 25.74 -4.39
C GLU A 216 12.21 24.89 -3.19
N ALA A 217 11.26 24.25 -2.52
CA ALA A 217 11.52 23.34 -1.41
C ALA A 217 12.33 22.12 -1.86
N MET A 218 11.93 21.53 -2.99
CA MET A 218 12.60 20.38 -3.59
C MET A 218 13.99 20.73 -4.10
N ASP A 219 14.15 21.85 -4.81
CA ASP A 219 15.46 22.32 -5.28
C ASP A 219 16.44 22.50 -4.12
N ARG A 220 15.98 23.13 -3.01
CA ARG A 220 16.77 23.27 -1.79
C ARG A 220 17.11 21.91 -1.17
N TYR A 221 16.14 21.00 -1.05
CA TYR A 221 16.37 19.68 -0.47
C TYR A 221 17.42 18.88 -1.24
N TYR A 222 17.37 18.88 -2.58
CA TYR A 222 18.38 18.17 -3.38
C TYR A 222 19.75 18.86 -3.39
N ALA A 223 19.81 20.17 -3.16
CA ALA A 223 21.06 20.92 -3.05
C ALA A 223 21.74 20.77 -1.68
N GLU A 224 20.97 20.79 -0.59
CA GLU A 224 21.47 20.89 0.79
C GLU A 224 21.32 19.59 1.59
N GLY A 225 20.43 18.70 1.17
CA GLY A 225 20.05 17.50 1.92
C GLY A 225 19.10 17.80 3.10
N PRO A 226 18.77 16.77 3.90
CA PRO A 226 17.92 16.94 5.08
C PRO A 226 18.65 17.73 6.18
N PRO A 227 17.93 18.48 7.05
CA PRO A 227 18.49 19.11 8.24
C PRO A 227 19.18 18.09 9.15
N ALA A 228 20.27 18.46 9.83
CA ALA A 228 21.04 17.54 10.68
C ALA A 228 20.23 16.92 11.84
N ASP A 229 19.16 17.58 12.27
CA ASP A 229 18.25 17.15 13.34
C ASP A 229 16.97 16.49 12.82
N TRP A 230 16.92 16.08 11.53
CA TRP A 230 15.69 15.57 10.92
C TRP A 230 15.04 14.42 11.70
N GLN A 231 15.82 13.46 12.24
CA GLN A 231 15.28 12.33 13.01
C GLN A 231 14.49 12.77 14.25
N ALA A 232 14.78 13.95 14.80
CA ALA A 232 14.07 14.47 15.97
C ALA A 232 12.67 15.00 15.63
N ARG A 233 12.34 15.16 14.34
CA ARG A 233 11.16 15.89 13.86
C ARG A 233 10.34 15.16 12.79
N PHE A 234 10.99 14.35 11.97
CA PHE A 234 10.43 13.74 10.76
C PHE A 234 10.64 12.22 10.79
N ILE A 235 9.71 11.49 10.17
CA ILE A 235 9.78 10.02 10.10
C ILE A 235 10.87 9.54 9.13
N SER A 236 11.18 10.32 8.11
CA SER A 236 12.21 10.05 7.11
C SER A 236 13.00 11.33 6.77
N GLN A 237 14.13 11.18 6.06
CA GLN A 237 14.88 12.31 5.52
C GLN A 237 14.02 13.10 4.53
N TYR A 238 13.31 12.39 3.65
CA TYR A 238 12.51 12.98 2.58
C TYR A 238 11.30 13.75 3.13
N ALA A 239 10.73 13.33 4.26
CA ALA A 239 9.69 14.07 4.98
C ALA A 239 10.14 15.49 5.39
N SER A 240 11.44 15.76 5.49
CA SER A 240 11.95 17.11 5.79
C SER A 240 12.00 18.06 4.58
N SER A 241 11.74 17.55 3.37
CA SER A 241 11.84 18.32 2.13
C SER A 241 10.76 19.40 2.03
N HIS A 242 9.52 19.07 2.42
CA HIS A 242 8.36 19.94 2.29
C HIS A 242 7.19 19.46 3.19
N PRO A 243 6.34 20.35 3.73
CA PRO A 243 5.20 19.96 4.59
C PRO A 243 4.25 18.92 3.97
N TRP A 244 4.06 18.95 2.66
CA TRP A 244 3.21 17.98 1.96
C TRP A 244 3.84 16.59 1.91
N GLU A 245 5.17 16.53 1.77
CA GLU A 245 5.95 15.28 1.80
C GLU A 245 6.03 14.72 3.22
N ASP A 246 6.12 15.58 4.24
CA ASP A 246 6.04 15.18 5.64
C ASP A 246 4.72 14.46 5.95
N PHE A 247 3.59 14.97 5.43
CA PHE A 247 2.30 14.32 5.54
C PHE A 247 2.28 12.97 4.80
N ALA A 248 2.72 12.93 3.54
CA ALA A 248 2.70 11.71 2.72
C ALA A 248 3.57 10.60 3.30
N GLU A 249 4.77 10.92 3.77
CA GLU A 249 5.69 9.99 4.43
C GLU A 249 5.14 9.52 5.78
N THR A 250 4.53 10.42 6.57
CA THR A 250 3.89 10.03 7.84
C THR A 250 2.68 9.11 7.61
N MET A 251 1.85 9.41 6.61
CA MET A 251 0.74 8.52 6.20
C MET A 251 1.26 7.18 5.70
N GLY A 252 2.33 7.18 4.90
CA GLY A 252 2.94 5.97 4.38
C GLY A 252 3.48 5.07 5.50
N PHE A 253 4.15 5.65 6.49
CA PHE A 253 4.59 4.94 7.68
C PHE A 253 3.42 4.43 8.53
N TYR A 254 2.34 5.22 8.69
CA TYR A 254 1.15 4.77 9.39
C TYR A 254 0.52 3.53 8.72
N LEU A 255 0.39 3.53 7.39
CA LEU A 255 -0.12 2.39 6.64
C LEU A 255 0.81 1.17 6.76
N ASP A 256 2.13 1.37 6.73
CA ASP A 256 3.09 0.28 6.96
C ASP A 256 2.96 -0.32 8.36
N MET A 257 2.91 0.52 9.39
CA MET A 257 2.70 0.09 10.77
C MET A 257 1.45 -0.77 10.90
N ARG A 258 0.32 -0.31 10.35
CA ARG A 258 -0.94 -1.06 10.34
C ARG A 258 -0.80 -2.40 9.62
N ALA A 259 -0.13 -2.44 8.47
CA ALA A 259 0.07 -3.67 7.69
C ALA A 259 0.97 -4.69 8.38
N VAL A 260 2.03 -4.24 9.07
CA VAL A 260 2.92 -5.09 9.87
C VAL A 260 2.16 -5.68 11.04
N LEU A 261 1.42 -4.86 11.80
CA LEU A 261 0.62 -5.33 12.93
C LEU A 261 -0.45 -6.34 12.50
N ASP A 262 -1.16 -6.09 11.40
CA ASP A 262 -2.11 -7.04 10.80
C ASP A 262 -1.43 -8.36 10.39
N THR A 263 -0.17 -8.32 9.97
CA THR A 263 0.59 -9.55 9.67
C THR A 263 0.92 -10.33 10.93
N LEU A 264 1.38 -9.64 11.97
CA LEU A 264 1.74 -10.26 13.23
C LEU A 264 0.52 -10.87 13.93
N GLU A 265 -0.62 -10.17 13.95
CA GLU A 265 -1.86 -10.66 14.55
C GLU A 265 -2.30 -12.00 13.94
N HIS A 266 -2.17 -12.14 12.62
CA HIS A 266 -2.63 -13.34 11.90
C HIS A 266 -1.59 -14.46 11.77
N GLN A 267 -0.30 -14.18 11.96
CA GLN A 267 0.77 -15.16 11.71
C GLN A 267 1.63 -15.48 12.94
N VAL A 268 1.63 -14.63 13.96
CA VAL A 268 2.51 -14.74 15.14
C VAL A 268 1.68 -14.66 16.42
N THR A 269 1.15 -15.81 16.85
CA THR A 269 0.42 -15.92 18.13
C THR A 269 1.39 -15.74 19.31
N PRO A 270 1.08 -14.92 20.34
CA PRO A 270 -0.15 -14.19 20.62
C PRO A 270 0.06 -12.66 20.55
N LEU A 271 0.64 -12.12 19.47
CA LEU A 271 0.66 -10.66 19.28
C LEU A 271 -0.75 -10.18 18.94
N SER A 272 -1.64 -10.17 19.92
CA SER A 272 -3.00 -9.65 19.81
C SER A 272 -2.96 -8.13 19.88
N VAL A 273 -2.69 -7.47 18.76
CA VAL A 273 -3.04 -6.05 18.61
C VAL A 273 -4.53 -6.00 18.36
N ARG A 274 -5.30 -5.36 19.22
CA ARG A 274 -6.76 -5.31 19.07
C ARG A 274 -7.15 -4.40 17.90
N ARG A 275 -8.14 -4.84 17.11
CA ARG A 275 -8.88 -3.92 16.23
C ARG A 275 -9.51 -2.80 17.07
N GLY A 276 -9.39 -1.56 16.60
CA GLY A 276 -9.83 -0.37 17.35
C GLY A 276 -8.91 0.03 18.51
N ALA A 277 -7.71 -0.56 18.61
CA ALA A 277 -6.66 -0.05 19.48
C ALA A 277 -6.37 1.43 19.17
N ASP A 278 -6.14 2.21 20.24
CA ASP A 278 -5.64 3.57 20.09
C ASP A 278 -4.21 3.57 19.51
N LEU A 279 -3.76 4.73 19.05
CA LEU A 279 -2.44 4.86 18.45
C LEU A 279 -1.31 4.43 19.41
N ASP A 280 -1.45 4.66 20.71
CA ASP A 280 -0.38 4.39 21.67
C ASP A 280 -0.19 2.87 21.85
N GLU A 281 -1.27 2.08 21.84
CA GLU A 281 -1.23 0.63 21.81
C GLU A 281 -0.63 0.11 20.48
N LEU A 282 -1.02 0.68 19.34
CA LEU A 282 -0.47 0.32 18.03
C LEU A 282 1.04 0.55 17.96
N LEU A 283 1.49 1.74 18.37
CA LEU A 283 2.90 2.10 18.39
C LEU A 283 3.70 1.20 19.33
N ALA A 284 3.19 0.92 20.53
CA ALA A 284 3.84 0.02 21.47
C ALA A 284 4.02 -1.40 20.88
N GLY A 285 2.98 -1.91 20.21
CA GLY A 285 3.03 -3.19 19.52
C GLY A 285 4.04 -3.22 18.37
N TYR A 286 4.01 -2.19 17.52
CA TYR A 286 4.90 -2.08 16.36
C TYR A 286 6.37 -1.94 16.77
N LEU A 287 6.68 -1.06 17.73
CA LEU A 287 8.05 -0.86 18.21
C LEU A 287 8.62 -2.13 18.85
N LYS A 288 7.81 -2.85 19.64
CA LYS A 288 8.22 -4.13 20.24
C LYS A 288 8.53 -5.18 19.17
N ALA A 289 7.70 -5.26 18.13
CA ALA A 289 7.95 -6.16 17.01
C ALA A 289 9.18 -5.74 16.18
N GLY A 290 9.34 -4.44 15.93
CA GLY A 290 10.47 -3.87 15.20
C GLY A 290 11.81 -4.22 15.83
N ILE A 291 11.93 -4.15 17.17
CA ILE A 291 13.14 -4.60 17.89
C ILE A 291 13.46 -6.06 17.57
N ALA A 292 12.48 -6.97 17.69
CA ALA A 292 12.71 -8.39 17.42
C ALA A 292 13.09 -8.65 15.96
N LEU A 293 12.40 -8.01 15.01
CA LEU A 293 12.67 -8.12 13.58
C LEU A 293 14.06 -7.60 13.21
N ASN A 294 14.47 -6.46 13.78
CA ASN A 294 15.79 -5.90 13.56
C ASN A 294 16.89 -6.79 14.14
N GLU A 295 16.71 -7.34 15.35
CA GLU A 295 17.70 -8.26 15.94
C GLU A 295 17.82 -9.57 15.15
N ILE A 296 16.73 -10.09 14.58
CA ILE A 296 16.76 -11.22 13.64
C ILE A 296 17.59 -10.87 12.41
N ASN A 297 17.36 -9.72 11.78
CA ASN A 297 18.11 -9.27 10.62
C ASN A 297 19.60 -9.09 10.93
N ARG A 298 19.94 -8.41 12.04
CA ARG A 298 21.32 -8.21 12.49
C ARG A 298 22.05 -9.52 12.76
N THR A 299 21.36 -10.51 13.33
CA THR A 299 21.90 -11.86 13.54
C THR A 299 22.30 -12.53 12.21
N MET A 300 21.61 -12.19 11.12
CA MET A 300 21.92 -12.67 9.77
C MET A 300 22.89 -11.75 9.00
N GLY A 301 23.38 -10.67 9.60
CA GLY A 301 24.22 -9.67 8.93
C GLY A 301 23.46 -8.79 7.93
N LEU A 302 22.14 -8.70 8.06
CA LEU A 302 21.27 -7.86 7.23
C LEU A 302 20.99 -6.52 7.92
N THR A 303 20.58 -5.52 7.13
CA THR A 303 20.14 -4.21 7.65
C THR A 303 18.83 -4.33 8.41
N ASP A 304 18.58 -3.37 9.31
CA ASP A 304 17.32 -3.28 10.05
C ASP A 304 16.10 -3.31 9.12
N LEU A 305 15.09 -4.10 9.47
CA LEU A 305 13.84 -4.20 8.70
C LEU A 305 12.91 -3.02 8.96
N VAL A 306 12.92 -2.53 10.21
CA VAL A 306 12.13 -1.39 10.69
C VAL A 306 13.09 -0.35 11.29
N PRO A 307 13.80 0.43 10.45
CA PRO A 307 14.83 1.37 10.90
C PRO A 307 14.30 2.74 11.34
N GLU A 308 13.01 3.00 11.17
CA GLU A 308 12.40 4.30 11.44
C GLU A 308 12.45 4.66 12.93
N VAL A 309 12.69 5.94 13.21
CA VAL A 309 12.73 6.48 14.57
C VAL A 309 11.48 7.32 14.81
N VAL A 310 10.61 6.85 15.70
CA VAL A 310 9.37 7.57 16.05
C VAL A 310 9.64 8.54 17.20
N SER A 311 10.00 9.78 16.85
CA SER A 311 10.23 10.87 17.80
C SER A 311 8.90 11.48 18.33
N PRO A 312 8.89 12.21 19.46
CA PRO A 312 7.66 12.79 19.99
C PRO A 312 6.87 13.67 18.99
N PRO A 313 7.51 14.52 18.15
CA PRO A 313 6.78 15.24 17.10
C PRO A 313 6.12 14.31 16.07
N VAL A 314 6.77 13.20 15.73
CA VAL A 314 6.21 12.19 14.80
C VAL A 314 5.01 11.48 15.43
N VAL A 315 5.02 11.21 16.73
CA VAL A 315 3.85 10.64 17.44
C VAL A 315 2.63 11.57 17.31
N GLU A 316 2.80 12.88 17.45
CA GLU A 316 1.69 13.84 17.32
C GLU A 316 1.13 13.88 15.89
N LYS A 317 2.01 13.82 14.87
CA LYS A 317 1.63 13.71 13.47
C LYS A 317 0.87 12.41 13.19
N LEU A 318 1.34 11.29 13.73
CA LEU A 318 0.66 10.01 13.63
C LEU A 318 -0.70 10.02 14.34
N ARG A 319 -0.85 10.76 15.45
CA ARG A 319 -2.13 10.91 16.14
C ARG A 319 -3.15 11.64 15.28
N PHE A 320 -2.70 12.66 14.55
CA PHE A 320 -3.53 13.31 13.54
C PHE A 320 -3.94 12.36 12.42
N VAL A 321 -2.98 11.65 11.81
CA VAL A 321 -3.24 10.69 10.72
C VAL A 321 -4.20 9.57 11.18
N HIS A 322 -3.98 9.00 12.37
CA HIS A 322 -4.84 7.98 12.95
C HIS A 322 -6.29 8.49 13.11
N GLY A 323 -6.47 9.74 13.53
CA GLY A 323 -7.78 10.39 13.68
C GLY A 323 -8.51 10.76 12.38
N LEU A 324 -7.90 10.53 11.21
CA LEU A 324 -8.56 10.66 9.91
C LEU A 324 -9.44 9.45 9.58
N PHE A 325 -9.21 8.32 10.26
CA PHE A 325 -9.89 7.05 10.01
C PHE A 325 -10.90 6.72 11.12
N PRO A 326 -11.94 5.92 10.82
CA PRO A 326 -12.87 5.47 11.85
C PRO A 326 -12.17 4.56 12.87
N SER A 327 -12.61 4.62 14.13
CA SER A 327 -12.09 3.76 15.21
C SER A 327 -12.38 2.27 14.96
N GLU A 328 -13.48 1.98 14.29
CA GLU A 328 -13.82 0.63 13.81
C GLU A 328 -13.98 0.68 12.29
N ALA A 329 -13.03 0.07 11.56
CA ALA A 329 -13.19 -0.14 10.13
C ALA A 329 -14.21 -1.27 9.91
N VAL A 330 -15.36 -0.94 9.32
CA VAL A 330 -16.24 -1.96 8.75
C VAL A 330 -15.53 -2.51 7.52
N LEU A 331 -15.02 -3.74 7.62
CA LEU A 331 -14.54 -4.45 6.44
C LEU A 331 -15.66 -4.45 5.40
N LEU A 332 -15.36 -3.99 4.19
CA LEU A 332 -16.28 -3.95 3.05
C LEU A 332 -16.84 -5.35 2.79
N ALA A 333 -17.94 -5.65 3.47
CA ALA A 333 -18.84 -6.75 3.22
C ALA A 333 -20.25 -6.16 3.27
N THR A 334 -20.60 -5.37 2.27
CA THR A 334 -21.98 -4.91 2.08
C THR A 334 -22.24 -4.67 0.60
N GLY A 335 -23.11 -5.51 0.03
CA GLY A 335 -23.61 -5.42 -1.34
C GLY A 335 -23.89 -6.79 -1.92
#